data_AF-A0A9D7KBS4-F1
#
_entry.id   AF-A0A9D7KBS4-F1
#
_cell.length_a   1.000
_cell.length_b   1.000
_cell.length_c   1.000
_cell.angle_alpha   90.00
_cell.angle_beta   90.00
_cell.angle_gamma   90.00
#
_symmetry.space_group_name_H-M   'P 1'
#
loop_
_entity.id
_entity.type
_entity.pdbx_description
1 polymer ?
#
loop_
_entity_poly.entity_id
_entity_poly.type
_entity_poly.pdbx_seq_one_letter_code
_entity_poly.pdbx_strand_id
1 'polypeptide(L)'
;MKPGINQSHRCKKGRCCSELPFIIRRKTDLISLWKGNLETLESFRREHFSFIFQNNYLMPNLTAGENMMLTLLMKGEQEEVALKKIKNLMKVVRLSEEVIDKSIYNVSGGQKQRLAFVRAIASPYEILVGDEPTGNLDAVTAQALMKFTRNAIISNDKAGIFVSHDINLALKYADRIYIFTPKHNEEGLVGFLSSDQMLCLKKGNWTLRDRTIDNPMNYIQEAFEEII
;
A
#
# COMPACT_ATOMS: atom_id res chain seq x y z
N MET A 1 -1.06 38.72 32.77
CA MET A 1 -2.22 38.13 33.47
C MET A 1 -2.83 37.08 32.57
N LYS A 2 -2.89 35.81 33.02
CA LYS A 2 -3.69 34.75 32.38
C LYS A 2 -5.18 35.09 32.49
N PRO A 3 -6.02 34.62 31.57
CA PRO A 3 -6.93 33.51 31.91
C PRO A 3 -7.13 32.56 30.72
N GLY A 4 -7.52 31.29 30.82
CA GLY A 4 -7.91 30.44 31.92
C GLY A 4 -8.08 29.05 31.28
N ILE A 5 -7.42 28.05 31.85
CA ILE A 5 -7.47 26.65 31.43
C ILE A 5 -8.84 26.11 31.83
N ASN A 6 -9.68 25.75 30.86
CA ASN A 6 -10.83 24.87 31.11
C ASN A 6 -10.46 23.46 30.65
N GLN A 7 -9.98 22.67 31.62
CA GLN A 7 -10.03 21.22 31.54
C GLN A 7 -11.47 20.76 31.75
N SER A 8 -12.00 19.99 30.82
CA SER A 8 -13.01 18.97 31.13
C SER A 8 -12.60 17.65 30.49
N HIS A 9 -11.89 16.84 31.28
CA HIS A 9 -11.68 15.43 31.00
C HIS A 9 -12.99 14.65 31.15
N ARG A 10 -13.36 13.90 30.11
CA ARG A 10 -13.77 12.50 30.29
C ARG A 10 -13.66 11.70 28.99
N CYS A 11 -12.47 11.15 28.81
CA CYS A 11 -12.20 10.00 27.96
C CYS A 11 -12.78 8.73 28.61
N LYS A 12 -13.63 8.00 27.89
CA LYS A 12 -13.92 6.58 28.16
C LYS A 12 -14.08 5.84 26.83
N LYS A 13 -13.02 5.09 26.48
CA LYS A 13 -12.87 4.07 25.41
C LYS A 13 -12.89 4.55 23.94
N GLY A 14 -11.71 4.49 23.31
CA GLY A 14 -11.54 4.39 21.85
C GLY A 14 -10.91 5.62 21.20
N ARG A 15 -9.63 5.50 20.82
CA ARG A 15 -8.75 6.39 20.02
C ARG A 15 -9.31 7.76 19.59
N CYS A 16 -8.58 8.81 19.98
CA CYS A 16 -8.85 10.21 19.66
C CYS A 16 -9.01 10.42 18.14
N CYS A 17 -10.13 11.01 17.69
CA CYS A 17 -10.42 11.29 16.27
C CYS A 17 -9.40 12.20 15.57
N SER A 18 -8.42 12.77 16.29
CA SER A 18 -7.34 13.60 15.73
C SER A 18 -6.23 12.80 15.06
N GLU A 19 -6.14 11.49 15.32
CA GLU A 19 -5.07 10.61 14.79
C GLU A 19 -5.49 9.81 13.55
N LEU A 20 -6.76 9.90 13.14
CA LEU A 20 -7.28 9.17 11.98
C LEU A 20 -6.92 9.87 10.66
N PRO A 21 -6.67 9.11 9.57
CA PRO A 21 -6.53 9.65 8.22
C PRO A 21 -7.68 10.59 7.84
N PHE A 22 -7.38 11.66 7.09
CA PHE A 22 -8.35 12.64 6.62
C PHE A 22 -9.55 11.98 5.95
N ILE A 23 -9.30 10.99 5.08
CA ILE A 23 -10.33 10.26 4.34
C ILE A 23 -11.33 9.58 5.31
N ILE A 24 -10.81 8.90 6.33
CA ILE A 24 -11.63 8.20 7.33
C ILE A 24 -12.38 9.21 8.21
N ARG A 25 -11.71 10.30 8.60
CA ARG A 25 -12.29 11.33 9.47
C ARG A 25 -13.44 12.08 8.80
N ARG A 26 -13.34 12.38 7.51
CA ARG A 26 -14.33 13.18 6.77
C ARG A 26 -15.52 12.38 6.23
N LYS A 27 -15.50 11.04 6.33
CA LYS A 27 -16.44 10.16 5.58
C LYS A 27 -16.48 10.55 4.09
N THR A 28 -15.31 10.68 3.49
CA THR A 28 -15.21 11.10 2.09
C THR A 28 -15.94 10.11 1.18
N ASP A 29 -16.88 10.62 0.36
CA ASP A 29 -17.55 9.83 -0.67
C ASP A 29 -16.63 9.62 -1.86
N LEU A 30 -15.94 8.47 -1.87
CA LEU A 30 -15.03 8.09 -2.94
C LEU A 30 -15.76 7.84 -4.27
N ILE A 31 -17.04 7.45 -4.25
CA ILE A 31 -17.82 7.14 -5.46
C ILE A 31 -18.14 8.45 -6.19
N SER A 32 -18.61 9.47 -5.45
CA SER A 32 -18.85 10.78 -6.02
C SER A 32 -17.56 11.43 -6.52
N LEU A 33 -16.44 11.29 -5.81
CA LEU A 33 -15.13 11.77 -6.29
C LEU A 33 -14.70 11.08 -7.59
N TRP A 34 -14.87 9.76 -7.69
CA TRP A 34 -14.52 8.99 -8.89
C TRP A 34 -15.33 9.42 -10.12
N LYS A 35 -16.61 9.74 -9.92
CA LYS A 35 -17.51 10.24 -10.98
C LYS A 35 -17.37 11.75 -11.23
N GLY A 36 -16.56 12.44 -10.43
CA GLY A 36 -16.37 13.88 -10.47
C GLY A 36 -15.41 14.34 -11.58
N ASN A 37 -14.92 15.57 -11.44
CA ASN A 37 -13.96 16.12 -12.39
C ASN A 37 -12.54 15.53 -12.18
N LEU A 38 -11.77 15.49 -13.27
CA LEU A 38 -10.44 14.88 -13.29
C LEU A 38 -9.44 15.62 -12.40
N GLU A 39 -9.44 16.96 -12.42
CA GLU A 39 -8.49 17.79 -11.64
C GLU A 39 -8.61 17.55 -10.13
N THR A 40 -9.85 17.45 -9.62
CA THR A 40 -10.14 17.16 -8.22
C THR A 40 -9.67 15.76 -7.86
N LEU A 41 -9.95 14.78 -8.73
CA LEU A 41 -9.52 13.40 -8.51
C LEU A 41 -7.99 13.26 -8.51
N GLU A 42 -7.31 13.95 -9.43
CA GLU A 42 -5.85 14.00 -9.47
C GLU A 42 -5.26 14.64 -8.24
N SER A 43 -5.76 15.81 -7.82
CA SER A 43 -5.29 16.47 -6.60
C SER A 43 -5.48 15.59 -5.38
N PHE A 44 -6.66 14.98 -5.26
CA PHE A 44 -7.00 14.09 -4.16
C PHE A 44 -6.07 12.87 -4.10
N ARG A 45 -5.80 12.24 -5.26
CA ARG A 45 -4.84 11.12 -5.33
C ARG A 45 -3.42 11.56 -4.95
N ARG A 46 -2.97 12.71 -5.44
CA ARG A 46 -1.63 13.26 -5.16
C ARG A 46 -1.41 13.50 -3.66
N GLU A 47 -2.45 13.95 -2.98
CA GLU A 47 -2.41 14.28 -1.55
C GLU A 47 -2.46 13.02 -0.68
N HIS A 48 -3.41 12.11 -0.94
CA HIS A 48 -3.74 11.04 -0.01
C HIS A 48 -3.28 9.63 -0.43
N PHE A 49 -2.91 9.40 -1.69
CA PHE A 49 -2.54 8.07 -2.18
C PHE A 49 -1.06 8.00 -2.53
N SER A 50 -0.49 6.81 -2.34
CA SER A 50 0.81 6.43 -2.90
C SER A 50 0.70 5.06 -3.55
N PHE A 51 1.53 4.80 -4.55
CA PHE A 51 1.40 3.63 -5.42
C PHE A 51 2.73 2.89 -5.62
N ILE A 52 2.68 1.57 -5.55
CA ILE A 52 3.74 0.65 -5.97
C ILE A 52 3.17 -0.18 -7.13
N PHE A 53 3.68 0.05 -8.34
CA PHE A 53 3.20 -0.64 -9.54
C PHE A 53 4.11 -1.82 -9.90
N GLN A 54 3.55 -2.84 -10.55
CA GLN A 54 4.31 -3.95 -11.13
C GLN A 54 5.29 -3.44 -12.19
N ASN A 55 4.80 -2.55 -13.06
CA ASN A 55 5.65 -1.76 -13.94
C ASN A 55 6.13 -0.54 -13.18
N ASN A 56 7.42 -0.47 -12.87
CA ASN A 56 7.95 0.50 -11.91
C ASN A 56 7.76 1.99 -12.29
N TYR A 57 7.37 2.32 -13.53
CA TYR A 57 7.18 3.69 -14.05
C TYR A 57 8.28 4.65 -13.56
N LEU A 58 9.54 4.20 -13.61
CA LEU A 58 10.70 5.03 -13.29
C LEU A 58 10.95 5.98 -14.47
N MET A 59 11.25 7.23 -14.17
CA MET A 59 11.54 8.25 -15.17
C MET A 59 12.92 7.96 -15.77
N PRO A 60 13.02 7.78 -17.11
CA PRO A 60 14.26 7.39 -17.77
C PRO A 60 15.38 8.43 -17.67
N ASN A 61 14.99 9.70 -17.62
CA ASN A 61 15.91 10.84 -17.58
C ASN A 61 16.38 11.21 -16.17
N LEU A 62 15.94 10.46 -15.16
CA LEU A 62 16.33 10.65 -13.76
C LEU A 62 17.21 9.49 -13.30
N THR A 63 18.16 9.79 -12.43
CA THR A 63 18.92 8.80 -11.66
C THR A 63 18.00 7.99 -10.75
N ALA A 64 18.53 6.90 -10.18
CA ALA A 64 17.78 6.11 -9.21
C ALA A 64 17.42 6.92 -7.96
N GLY A 65 18.34 7.77 -7.48
CA GLY A 65 18.15 8.68 -6.36
C GLY A 65 17.02 9.67 -6.61
N GLU A 66 17.08 10.38 -7.73
CA GLU A 66 16.04 11.34 -8.13
C GLU A 66 14.68 10.65 -8.30
N ASN A 67 14.63 9.46 -8.88
CA ASN A 67 13.41 8.67 -8.96
C ASN A 67 12.82 8.37 -7.58
N MET A 68 13.66 7.94 -6.62
CA MET A 68 13.21 7.69 -5.24
C MET A 68 12.73 8.94 -4.53
N MET A 69 13.36 10.10 -4.77
CA MET A 69 13.01 11.37 -4.15
C MET A 69 11.87 12.12 -4.85
N LEU A 70 11.51 11.73 -6.08
CA LEU A 70 10.61 12.48 -6.96
C LEU A 70 9.33 12.98 -6.26
N THR A 71 8.62 12.09 -5.57
CA THR A 71 7.35 12.41 -4.91
C THR A 71 7.52 13.28 -3.66
N LEU A 72 8.68 13.22 -3.00
CA LEU A 72 9.03 14.11 -1.88
C LEU A 72 9.30 15.53 -2.38
N LEU A 73 10.11 15.65 -3.43
CA LEU A 73 10.45 16.94 -4.04
C LEU A 73 9.22 17.63 -4.61
N MET A 74 8.33 16.87 -5.28
CA MET A 74 7.04 17.39 -5.78
C MET A 74 6.13 17.91 -4.66
N LYS A 75 6.29 17.42 -3.43
CA LYS A 75 5.56 17.89 -2.24
C LYS A 75 6.30 19.00 -1.47
N GLY A 76 7.40 19.52 -2.01
CA GLY A 76 8.15 20.64 -1.44
C GLY A 76 9.16 20.24 -0.36
N GLU A 77 9.50 18.96 -0.22
CA GLU A 77 10.56 18.51 0.68
C GLU A 77 11.93 19.00 0.18
N GLN A 78 12.79 19.45 1.09
CA GLN A 78 14.18 19.78 0.74
C GLN A 78 14.95 18.53 0.33
N GLU A 79 15.80 18.66 -0.67
CA GLU A 79 16.55 17.54 -1.26
C GLU A 79 17.41 16.80 -0.23
N GLU A 80 18.12 17.51 0.66
CA GLU A 80 18.93 16.90 1.71
C GLU A 80 18.09 16.04 2.67
N VAL A 81 16.89 16.52 3.01
CA VAL A 81 15.96 15.79 3.87
C VAL A 81 15.38 14.58 3.13
N ALA A 82 15.04 14.74 1.85
CA ALA A 82 14.55 13.66 1.00
C ALA A 82 15.61 12.55 0.84
N LEU A 83 16.86 12.93 0.60
CA LEU A 83 17.99 12.01 0.47
C LEU A 83 18.19 11.19 1.75
N LYS A 84 18.13 11.85 2.91
CA LYS A 84 18.22 11.15 4.21
C LYS A 84 17.06 10.16 4.41
N LYS A 85 15.84 10.52 4.03
CA LYS A 85 14.66 9.63 4.11
C LYS A 85 14.84 8.40 3.22
N ILE A 86 15.24 8.58 1.96
CA ILE A 86 15.39 7.43 1.04
C ILE A 86 16.53 6.52 1.48
N LYS A 87 17.67 7.03 1.98
CA LYS A 87 18.79 6.20 2.46
C LYS A 87 18.39 5.29 3.63
N ASN A 88 17.53 5.76 4.53
CA ASN A 88 17.00 4.92 5.60
C ASN A 88 16.13 3.77 5.05
N LEU A 89 15.29 4.05 4.05
CA LEU A 89 14.45 3.05 3.41
C LEU A 89 15.27 2.07 2.53
N MET A 90 16.34 2.53 1.89
CA MET A 90 17.25 1.68 1.11
C MET A 90 17.84 0.54 1.93
N LYS A 91 18.16 0.79 3.20
CA LYS A 91 18.64 -0.25 4.14
C LYS A 91 17.59 -1.35 4.36
N VAL A 92 16.32 -0.97 4.47
CA VAL A 92 15.20 -1.92 4.65
C VAL A 92 15.06 -2.84 3.44
N VAL A 93 15.18 -2.28 2.23
CA VAL A 93 15.07 -3.05 0.98
C VAL A 93 16.40 -3.65 0.50
N ARG A 94 17.47 -3.58 1.31
CA ARG A 94 18.81 -4.10 0.96
C ARG A 94 19.33 -3.55 -0.37
N LEU A 95 19.11 -2.26 -0.61
CA LEU A 95 19.57 -1.56 -1.80
C LEU A 95 20.83 -0.75 -1.46
N SER A 96 21.92 -0.98 -2.20
CA SER A 96 23.20 -0.28 -1.99
C SER A 96 23.07 1.21 -2.32
N GLU A 97 23.68 2.08 -1.52
CA GLU A 97 23.73 3.53 -1.81
C GLU A 97 24.45 3.86 -3.13
N GLU A 98 25.29 2.96 -3.63
CA GLU A 98 25.94 3.12 -4.94
C GLU A 98 24.96 3.21 -6.12
N VAL A 99 23.70 2.79 -5.95
CA VAL A 99 22.73 2.95 -7.04
C VAL A 99 22.20 4.37 -7.18
N ILE A 100 22.35 5.22 -6.16
CA ILE A 100 21.73 6.56 -6.11
C ILE A 100 22.04 7.36 -7.38
N ASP A 101 23.31 7.39 -7.79
CA ASP A 101 23.77 8.17 -8.95
C ASP A 101 23.66 7.40 -10.29
N LYS A 102 23.18 6.14 -10.27
CA LYS A 102 23.08 5.33 -11.48
C LYS A 102 21.85 5.71 -12.30
N SER A 103 22.03 5.70 -13.62
CA SER A 103 20.91 5.69 -14.56
C SER A 103 20.03 4.46 -14.36
N ILE A 104 18.72 4.61 -14.56
CA ILE A 104 17.75 3.50 -14.49
C ILE A 104 18.02 2.38 -15.51
N TYR A 105 18.77 2.64 -16.58
CA TYR A 105 19.18 1.60 -17.53
C TYR A 105 20.23 0.64 -16.94
N ASN A 106 20.98 1.10 -15.93
CA ASN A 106 22.08 0.36 -15.30
C ASN A 106 21.70 -0.33 -13.98
N VAL A 107 20.40 -0.44 -13.69
CA VAL A 107 19.88 -1.12 -12.48
C VAL A 107 19.04 -2.33 -12.87
N SER A 108 19.16 -3.42 -12.10
CA SER A 108 18.43 -4.68 -12.38
C SER A 108 16.92 -4.55 -12.13
N GLY A 109 16.12 -5.47 -12.66
CA GLY A 109 14.66 -5.47 -12.45
C GLY A 109 14.27 -5.47 -10.97
N GLY A 110 14.88 -6.34 -10.15
CA GLY A 110 14.66 -6.36 -8.71
C GLY A 110 15.18 -5.11 -7.98
N GLN A 111 16.20 -4.42 -8.50
CA GLN A 111 16.58 -3.09 -7.98
C GLN A 111 15.53 -2.04 -8.35
N LYS A 112 15.00 -2.03 -9.57
CA LYS A 112 13.92 -1.13 -10.00
C LYS A 112 12.67 -1.27 -9.14
N GLN A 113 12.30 -2.50 -8.79
CA GLN A 113 11.17 -2.77 -7.89
C GLN A 113 11.40 -2.16 -6.50
N ARG A 114 12.61 -2.32 -5.96
CA ARG A 114 13.00 -1.74 -4.67
C ARG A 114 13.07 -0.22 -4.71
N LEU A 115 13.52 0.38 -5.81
CA LEU A 115 13.49 1.83 -6.02
C LEU A 115 12.05 2.35 -6.03
N ALA A 116 11.14 1.68 -6.76
CA ALA A 116 9.73 2.03 -6.80
C ALA A 116 9.08 1.92 -5.41
N PHE A 117 9.44 0.89 -4.65
CA PHE A 117 9.02 0.75 -3.26
C PHE A 117 9.48 1.93 -2.39
N VAL A 118 10.77 2.28 -2.44
CA VAL A 118 11.31 3.42 -1.67
C VAL A 118 10.58 4.71 -2.05
N ARG A 119 10.39 4.98 -3.35
CA ARG A 119 9.63 6.15 -3.85
C ARG A 119 8.22 6.23 -3.26
N ALA A 120 7.52 5.10 -3.20
CA ALA A 120 6.15 5.03 -2.73
C ALA A 120 6.05 5.23 -1.22
N ILE A 121 6.92 4.57 -0.44
CA ILE A 121 6.88 4.63 1.02
C ILE A 121 7.42 5.95 1.57
N ALA A 122 8.42 6.54 0.90
CA ALA A 122 9.03 7.77 1.38
C ALA A 122 8.04 8.96 1.37
N SER A 123 7.11 8.97 0.42
CA SER A 123 6.11 10.02 0.30
C SER A 123 5.06 9.94 1.41
N PRO A 124 4.57 11.05 1.96
CA PRO A 124 3.38 11.04 2.81
C PRO A 124 2.16 10.51 2.06
N TYR A 125 1.41 9.58 2.68
CA TYR A 125 0.16 9.03 2.18
C TYR A 125 -0.83 8.73 3.31
N GLU A 126 -2.10 8.52 2.94
CA GLU A 126 -3.14 7.91 3.77
C GLU A 126 -3.42 6.47 3.36
N ILE A 127 -3.37 6.22 2.04
CA ILE A 127 -3.63 4.92 1.44
C ILE A 127 -2.44 4.56 0.54
N LEU A 128 -1.84 3.42 0.82
CA LEU A 128 -0.83 2.81 -0.05
C LEU A 128 -1.49 1.74 -0.92
N VAL A 129 -1.32 1.82 -2.23
CA VAL A 129 -1.80 0.83 -3.17
C VAL A 129 -0.62 0.10 -3.79
N GLY A 130 -0.61 -1.23 -3.74
CA GLY A 130 0.40 -2.05 -4.39
C GLY A 130 -0.22 -2.98 -5.42
N ASP A 131 0.27 -2.94 -6.65
CA ASP A 131 -0.09 -3.85 -7.73
C ASP A 131 1.11 -4.76 -8.00
N GLU A 132 1.03 -6.02 -7.56
CA GLU A 132 2.12 -7.01 -7.56
C GLU A 132 3.47 -6.45 -7.09
N PRO A 133 3.52 -5.80 -5.90
CA PRO A 133 4.69 -5.04 -5.47
C PRO A 133 5.94 -5.91 -5.25
N THR A 134 5.77 -7.23 -5.12
CA THR A 134 6.81 -8.21 -4.81
C THR A 134 7.15 -9.16 -5.96
N GLY A 135 6.46 -9.10 -7.10
CA GLY A 135 6.59 -10.10 -8.16
C GLY A 135 7.99 -10.26 -8.77
N ASN A 136 8.82 -9.21 -8.70
CA ASN A 136 10.21 -9.22 -9.21
C ASN A 136 11.28 -9.39 -8.12
N LEU A 137 10.90 -9.83 -6.92
CA LEU A 137 11.79 -9.94 -5.75
C LEU A 137 12.00 -11.39 -5.34
N ASP A 138 13.17 -11.69 -4.78
CA ASP A 138 13.38 -12.97 -4.08
C ASP A 138 12.51 -13.05 -2.82
N ALA A 139 12.21 -14.28 -2.38
CA ALA A 139 11.29 -14.53 -1.28
C ALA A 139 11.70 -13.84 0.04
N VAL A 140 13.00 -13.72 0.33
CA VAL A 140 13.49 -13.08 1.55
C VAL A 140 13.25 -11.58 1.49
N THR A 141 13.57 -10.95 0.36
CA THR A 141 13.34 -9.51 0.15
C THR A 141 11.84 -9.19 0.12
N ALA A 142 11.02 -9.99 -0.55
CA ALA A 142 9.56 -9.82 -0.58
C ALA A 142 8.95 -9.86 0.83
N GLN A 143 9.36 -10.83 1.66
CA GLN A 143 8.90 -10.91 3.04
C GLN A 143 9.35 -9.72 3.90
N ALA A 144 10.61 -9.28 3.75
CA ALA A 144 11.13 -8.13 4.49
C ALA A 144 10.36 -6.84 4.14
N LEU A 145 10.09 -6.65 2.85
CA LEU A 145 9.33 -5.52 2.32
C LEU A 145 7.90 -5.54 2.87
N MET A 146 7.16 -6.64 2.72
CA MET A 146 5.77 -6.73 3.20
C MET A 146 5.65 -6.57 4.71
N LYS A 147 6.60 -7.13 5.48
CA LYS A 147 6.65 -6.92 6.94
C LYS A 147 6.84 -5.46 7.29
N PHE A 148 7.80 -4.79 6.63
CA PHE A 148 8.04 -3.38 6.87
C PHE A 148 6.83 -2.53 6.50
N THR A 149 6.22 -2.78 5.35
CA THR A 149 5.02 -2.08 4.88
C THR A 149 3.87 -2.23 5.85
N ARG A 150 3.57 -3.44 6.32
CA ARG A 150 2.52 -3.68 7.32
C ARG A 150 2.78 -2.88 8.60
N ASN A 151 4.01 -2.92 9.10
CA ASN A 151 4.38 -2.16 10.30
C ASN A 151 4.24 -0.65 10.08
N ALA A 152 4.67 -0.14 8.94
CA ALA A 152 4.54 1.27 8.59
C ALA A 152 3.07 1.70 8.49
N ILE A 153 2.22 0.88 7.89
CA ILE A 153 0.77 1.15 7.78
C ILE A 153 0.14 1.20 9.17
N ILE A 154 0.36 0.18 10.00
CA ILE A 154 -0.26 0.07 11.33
C ILE A 154 0.24 1.18 12.26
N SER A 155 1.55 1.44 12.29
CA SER A 155 2.15 2.39 13.23
C SER A 155 1.80 3.86 12.93
N ASN A 156 1.34 4.14 11.71
CA ASN A 156 0.98 5.49 11.25
C ASN A 156 -0.53 5.63 10.97
N ASP A 157 -1.35 4.68 11.47
CA ASP A 157 -2.80 4.62 11.25
C ASP A 157 -3.22 4.78 9.78
N LYS A 158 -2.48 4.18 8.84
CA LYS A 158 -2.74 4.22 7.39
C LYS A 158 -3.54 3.01 6.93
N ALA A 159 -3.92 3.02 5.65
CA ALA A 159 -4.48 1.85 4.98
C ALA A 159 -3.58 1.36 3.85
N GLY A 160 -3.64 0.06 3.56
CA GLY A 160 -2.97 -0.58 2.43
C GLY A 160 -3.94 -1.43 1.62
N ILE A 161 -3.87 -1.33 0.30
CA ILE A 161 -4.62 -2.17 -0.64
C ILE A 161 -3.59 -2.81 -1.55
N PHE A 162 -3.56 -4.14 -1.60
CA PHE A 162 -2.57 -4.89 -2.37
C PHE A 162 -3.27 -5.90 -3.28
N VAL A 163 -2.85 -5.93 -4.53
CA VAL A 163 -3.18 -6.96 -5.51
C VAL A 163 -1.98 -7.90 -5.59
N SER A 164 -2.20 -9.19 -5.36
CA SER A 164 -1.15 -10.18 -5.51
C SER A 164 -1.67 -11.59 -5.75
N HIS A 165 -0.92 -12.38 -6.51
CA HIS A 165 -1.07 -13.83 -6.62
C HIS A 165 -0.31 -14.61 -5.52
N ASP A 166 0.52 -13.95 -4.70
CA ASP A 166 1.23 -14.62 -3.60
C ASP A 166 0.32 -14.79 -2.38
N ILE A 167 -0.37 -15.93 -2.34
CA ILE A 167 -1.30 -16.30 -1.25
C ILE A 167 -0.58 -16.38 0.11
N ASN A 168 0.70 -16.80 0.14
CA ASN A 168 1.46 -16.91 1.38
C ASN A 168 1.70 -15.53 1.99
N LEU A 169 2.12 -14.55 1.18
CA LEU A 169 2.29 -13.17 1.64
C LEU A 169 0.95 -12.55 2.05
N ALA A 170 -0.11 -12.80 1.30
CA ALA A 170 -1.45 -12.31 1.62
C ALA A 170 -1.92 -12.83 2.99
N LEU A 171 -1.88 -14.15 3.22
CA LEU A 171 -2.29 -14.77 4.48
C LEU A 171 -1.45 -14.33 5.68
N LYS A 172 -0.18 -13.96 5.44
CA LYS A 172 0.76 -13.54 6.49
C LYS A 172 0.61 -12.07 6.88
N TYR A 173 0.29 -11.19 5.93
CA TYR A 173 0.38 -9.74 6.13
C TYR A 173 -0.94 -8.97 5.95
N ALA A 174 -1.99 -9.58 5.40
CA ALA A 174 -3.28 -8.92 5.22
C ALA A 174 -4.18 -9.07 6.46
N ASP A 175 -5.04 -8.08 6.69
CA ASP A 175 -6.15 -8.17 7.66
C ASP A 175 -7.42 -8.71 7.00
N ARG A 176 -7.55 -8.50 5.69
CA ARG A 176 -8.66 -8.95 4.85
C ARG A 176 -8.13 -9.37 3.48
N ILE A 177 -8.68 -10.43 2.92
CA ILE A 177 -8.37 -10.90 1.58
C ILE A 177 -9.67 -11.00 0.81
N TYR A 178 -9.70 -10.36 -0.36
CA TYR A 178 -10.79 -10.49 -1.32
C TYR A 178 -10.31 -11.39 -2.44
N ILE A 179 -11.05 -12.47 -2.72
CA ILE A 179 -10.72 -13.38 -3.82
C ILE A 179 -11.36 -12.82 -5.09
N PHE A 180 -10.53 -12.61 -6.12
CA PHE A 180 -10.96 -12.14 -7.42
C PHE A 180 -11.12 -13.34 -8.35
N THR A 181 -12.35 -13.61 -8.78
CA THR A 181 -12.69 -14.79 -9.60
C THR A 181 -13.20 -14.34 -10.96
N PRO A 182 -12.69 -14.82 -12.10
CA PRO A 182 -13.31 -14.57 -13.39
C PRO A 182 -14.72 -15.17 -13.45
N LYS A 183 -15.60 -14.50 -14.19
CA LYS A 183 -16.99 -14.87 -14.42
C LYS A 183 -17.38 -14.45 -15.83
N HIS A 184 -18.11 -15.30 -16.54
CA HIS A 184 -18.68 -14.91 -17.83
C HIS A 184 -19.98 -14.10 -17.62
N ASN A 185 -20.10 -12.99 -18.33
CA ASN A 185 -21.34 -12.24 -18.50
C ASN A 185 -21.62 -12.03 -20.00
N GLU A 186 -22.70 -11.28 -20.32
CA GLU A 186 -23.08 -10.96 -21.71
C GLU A 186 -22.00 -10.19 -22.49
N GLU A 187 -21.08 -9.53 -21.79
CA GLU A 187 -19.99 -8.71 -22.35
C GLU A 187 -18.65 -9.47 -22.45
N GLY A 188 -18.58 -10.71 -21.95
CA GLY A 188 -17.39 -11.56 -22.01
C GLY A 188 -16.89 -12.04 -20.65
N LEU A 189 -15.58 -12.33 -20.57
CA LEU A 189 -14.92 -12.73 -19.32
C LEU A 189 -14.65 -11.48 -18.47
N VAL A 190 -15.33 -11.37 -17.33
CA VAL A 190 -15.16 -10.27 -16.38
C VAL A 190 -14.61 -10.77 -15.06
N GLY A 191 -13.83 -9.95 -14.36
CA GLY A 191 -13.44 -10.25 -12.99
C GLY A 191 -14.58 -9.95 -12.03
N PHE A 192 -14.94 -10.93 -11.21
CA PHE A 192 -15.98 -10.83 -10.20
C PHE A 192 -15.36 -10.73 -8.80
N LEU A 193 -15.89 -9.80 -8.02
CA LEU A 193 -15.54 -9.59 -6.62
C LEU A 193 -16.82 -9.49 -5.79
N SER A 194 -17.00 -10.37 -4.81
CA SER A 194 -18.12 -10.30 -3.87
C SER A 194 -17.63 -10.15 -2.43
N SER A 195 -18.44 -9.45 -1.61
CA SER A 195 -18.27 -9.45 -0.14
C SER A 195 -18.36 -10.86 0.45
N ASP A 196 -18.99 -11.78 -0.27
CA ASP A 196 -19.10 -13.19 0.10
C ASP A 196 -17.81 -13.99 -0.06
N GLN A 197 -16.82 -13.45 -0.76
CA GLN A 197 -15.49 -14.03 -0.98
C GLN A 197 -14.42 -13.30 -0.17
N MET A 198 -14.83 -12.57 0.88
CA MET A 198 -13.93 -11.81 1.74
C MET A 198 -13.54 -12.63 2.98
N LEU A 199 -12.29 -13.05 3.03
CA LEU A 199 -11.66 -13.60 4.23
C LEU A 199 -11.26 -12.47 5.18
N CYS A 200 -11.53 -12.64 6.47
CA CYS A 200 -11.17 -11.70 7.52
C CYS A 200 -10.34 -12.38 8.60
N LEU A 201 -9.23 -11.75 8.99
CA LEU A 201 -8.42 -12.19 10.11
C LEU A 201 -9.04 -11.71 11.44
N LYS A 202 -9.54 -12.64 12.25
CA LYS A 202 -10.14 -12.37 13.57
C LYS A 202 -9.45 -13.18 14.64
N LYS A 203 -8.83 -12.52 15.62
CA LYS A 203 -8.12 -13.15 16.75
C LYS A 203 -7.11 -14.23 16.33
N GLY A 204 -6.44 -14.03 15.18
CA GLY A 204 -5.45 -14.97 14.64
C GLY A 204 -6.02 -16.04 13.70
N ASN A 205 -7.34 -16.16 13.56
CA ASN A 205 -7.97 -17.13 12.68
C ASN A 205 -8.60 -16.44 11.46
N TRP A 206 -8.49 -17.07 10.30
CA TRP A 206 -9.18 -16.63 9.09
C TRP A 206 -10.64 -17.04 9.13
N THR A 207 -11.53 -16.12 8.77
CA THR A 207 -12.98 -16.33 8.82
C THR A 207 -13.66 -15.88 7.54
N LEU A 208 -14.72 -16.58 7.13
CA LEU A 208 -15.60 -16.25 6.01
C LEU A 208 -17.05 -16.26 6.49
N ARG A 209 -17.77 -15.13 6.33
CA ARG A 209 -19.15 -14.98 6.85
C ARG A 209 -19.30 -15.51 8.30
N ASP A 210 -18.33 -15.17 9.15
CA ASP A 210 -18.19 -15.57 10.56
C ASP A 210 -17.92 -17.07 10.85
N ARG A 211 -17.68 -17.90 9.83
CA ARG A 211 -17.17 -19.26 9.98
C ARG A 211 -15.65 -19.26 9.92
N THR A 212 -15.01 -19.98 10.83
CA THR A 212 -13.55 -20.16 10.79
C THR A 212 -13.19 -21.09 9.64
N ILE A 213 -12.11 -20.76 8.92
CA ILE A 213 -11.53 -21.61 7.90
C ILE A 213 -10.25 -22.23 8.46
N ASP A 214 -10.23 -23.55 8.58
CA ASP A 214 -9.09 -24.29 9.13
C ASP A 214 -7.87 -24.23 8.21
N ASN A 215 -8.08 -24.34 6.88
CA ASN A 215 -7.04 -24.22 5.87
C ASN A 215 -7.38 -23.13 4.84
N PRO A 216 -7.05 -21.85 5.11
CA PRO A 216 -7.35 -20.76 4.20
C PRO A 216 -6.51 -20.81 2.92
N MET A 217 -5.36 -21.49 2.91
CA MET A 217 -4.56 -21.69 1.70
C MET A 217 -5.33 -22.53 0.68
N ASN A 218 -5.77 -23.73 1.10
CA ASN A 218 -6.55 -24.61 0.23
C ASN A 218 -7.83 -23.93 -0.26
N TYR A 219 -8.55 -23.23 0.64
CA TYR A 219 -9.76 -22.52 0.26
C TYR A 219 -9.53 -21.49 -0.87
N ILE A 220 -8.45 -20.72 -0.79
CA ILE A 220 -8.10 -19.75 -1.84
C ILE A 220 -7.68 -20.46 -3.13
N GLN A 221 -6.91 -21.55 -3.04
CA GLN A 221 -6.46 -22.32 -4.21
C GLN A 221 -7.62 -23.00 -4.94
N GLU A 222 -8.55 -23.65 -4.22
CA GLU A 222 -9.76 -24.23 -4.78
C GLU A 222 -10.60 -23.18 -5.50
N ALA A 223 -10.71 -21.98 -4.92
CA ALA A 223 -11.39 -20.85 -5.55
C ALA A 223 -10.70 -20.33 -6.83
N PHE A 224 -9.43 -20.69 -7.09
CA PHE A 224 -8.73 -20.45 -8.35
C PHE A 224 -8.79 -21.64 -9.32
N GLU A 225 -8.98 -22.88 -8.82
CA GLU A 225 -9.03 -24.11 -9.63
C GLU A 225 -10.41 -24.34 -10.26
N GLU A 226 -11.51 -23.88 -9.66
CA GLU A 226 -12.87 -23.92 -10.25
C GLU A 226 -13.03 -23.07 -11.55
N ILE A 227 -11.94 -22.49 -12.05
CA ILE A 227 -11.88 -21.51 -13.12
C ILE A 227 -11.12 -22.01 -14.36
N ILE A 228 -10.37 -23.13 -14.27
CA ILE A 228 -9.63 -23.73 -15.40
C ILE A 228 -10.44 -24.84 -16.06
#